data_AF-A0A182SNC4-F1
#
_entry.id   AF-A0A182SNC4-F1
#
_cell.length_a   1.000
_cell.length_b   1.000
_cell.length_c   1.000
_cell.angle_alpha   90.00
_cell.angle_beta   90.00
_cell.angle_gamma   90.00
#
_symmetry.space_group_name_H-M   'P 1'
#
loop_
_entity.id
_entity.type
_entity.pdbx_description
1 polymer ?
#
loop_
_entity_poly.entity_id
_entity_poly.type
_entity_poly.pdbx_seq_one_letter_code
_entity_poly.pdbx_strand_id
1 'polypeptide(L)'
;LRYLSIRNNTRLKEIEPCVFRNVPNLETLLLSNNRLTSLPKEIGELRKLRYLDVGSNDIMYIPEQIRTLHELQYANFLDNDYGCDCHMYWILSWIDELQAENNTQKIYDLLRLSELKCRNGYPGDIVRVLQHISCFKPELLQASDSRMHLLKSDAVLECVFTGNPPPDIIWITPKNEILRHSQEQDQKSLLFDSDDDSGGGGGSRKYQQAVEFQMLTMDNVTGDGLHEGITLLENGFLRIHNISRRDSGLYTCYAINIMGNATADIR
;
A
#
# COMPACT_ATOMS: atom_id res chain seq x y z
N LEU A 1 -20.75 13.24 -18.21
CA LEU A 1 -21.40 11.98 -17.78
C LEU A 1 -21.85 12.15 -16.33
N ARG A 2 -23.11 11.79 -15.98
CA ARG A 2 -23.65 11.87 -14.60
C ARG A 2 -24.00 10.50 -14.01
N TYR A 3 -24.33 9.55 -14.85
CA TYR A 3 -24.69 8.19 -14.47
C TYR A 3 -23.81 7.22 -15.25
N LEU A 4 -23.17 6.28 -14.56
CA LEU A 4 -22.38 5.21 -15.15
C LEU A 4 -22.77 3.89 -14.47
N SER A 5 -23.17 2.90 -15.27
CA SER A 5 -23.43 1.56 -14.79
C SER A 5 -22.71 0.55 -15.65
N ILE A 6 -21.85 -0.25 -15.01
CA ILE A 6 -21.17 -1.40 -15.59
C ILE A 6 -21.39 -2.54 -14.60
N ARG A 7 -22.61 -3.07 -14.56
CA ARG A 7 -22.98 -4.18 -13.65
C ARG A 7 -22.96 -5.51 -14.40
N ASN A 8 -22.82 -6.62 -13.66
CA ASN A 8 -22.90 -7.98 -14.20
C ASN A 8 -21.85 -8.28 -15.29
N ASN A 9 -20.65 -7.71 -15.18
CA ASN A 9 -19.53 -7.95 -16.09
C ASN A 9 -18.47 -8.83 -15.41
N THR A 10 -18.52 -10.13 -15.72
CA THR A 10 -17.62 -11.15 -15.17
C THR A 10 -16.16 -11.04 -15.63
N ARG A 11 -15.86 -10.12 -16.57
CA ARG A 11 -14.49 -9.88 -17.06
C ARG A 11 -13.87 -8.62 -16.47
N LEU A 12 -14.65 -7.73 -15.86
CA LEU A 12 -14.14 -6.51 -15.27
C LEU A 12 -13.48 -6.82 -13.93
N LYS A 13 -12.13 -6.78 -13.91
CA LYS A 13 -11.30 -7.07 -12.73
C LYS A 13 -10.68 -5.84 -12.09
N GLU A 14 -10.49 -4.79 -12.86
CA GLU A 14 -9.86 -3.56 -12.42
C GLU A 14 -10.47 -2.37 -13.17
N ILE A 15 -10.30 -1.18 -12.60
CA ILE A 15 -10.66 0.09 -13.22
C ILE A 15 -9.40 0.92 -13.28
N GLU A 16 -9.04 1.36 -14.48
CA GLU A 16 -7.90 2.25 -14.64
C GLU A 16 -8.12 3.55 -13.84
N PRO A 17 -7.14 3.96 -13.00
CA PRO A 17 -7.22 5.17 -12.18
C PRO A 17 -7.64 6.44 -12.94
N CYS A 18 -7.15 6.60 -14.16
CA CYS A 18 -7.37 7.79 -14.97
C CYS A 18 -8.83 7.97 -15.43
N VAL A 19 -9.65 6.92 -15.38
CA VAL A 19 -11.05 6.98 -15.83
C VAL A 19 -11.85 8.01 -15.02
N PHE A 20 -11.62 8.06 -13.70
CA PHE A 20 -12.37 8.96 -12.81
C PHE A 20 -12.02 10.44 -13.00
N ARG A 21 -10.78 10.77 -13.41
CA ARG A 21 -10.37 12.13 -13.79
C ARG A 21 -11.20 12.70 -14.93
N ASN A 22 -11.63 11.85 -15.85
CA ASN A 22 -12.34 12.25 -17.06
C ASN A 22 -13.86 12.37 -16.87
N VAL A 23 -14.40 12.01 -15.71
CA VAL A 23 -15.84 12.07 -15.40
C VAL A 23 -16.14 12.83 -14.10
N PRO A 24 -15.67 14.09 -13.93
CA PRO A 24 -15.74 14.82 -12.66
C PRO A 24 -17.17 15.18 -12.21
N ASN A 25 -18.15 15.04 -13.10
CA ASN A 25 -19.56 15.33 -12.83
C ASN A 25 -20.40 14.07 -12.57
N LEU A 26 -19.77 12.93 -12.30
CA LEU A 26 -20.49 11.69 -12.03
C LEU A 26 -21.22 11.76 -10.69
N GLU A 27 -22.51 11.46 -10.70
CA GLU A 27 -23.42 11.47 -9.54
C GLU A 27 -23.81 10.04 -9.11
N THR A 28 -23.81 9.08 -10.05
CA THR A 28 -24.14 7.68 -9.79
C THR A 28 -23.15 6.75 -10.48
N LEU A 29 -22.55 5.85 -9.71
CA LEU A 29 -21.62 4.82 -10.16
C LEU A 29 -22.07 3.46 -9.67
N LEU A 30 -22.47 2.59 -10.60
CA LEU A 30 -22.94 1.24 -10.31
C LEU A 30 -22.02 0.19 -10.96
N LEU A 31 -21.26 -0.51 -10.13
CA LEU A 31 -20.22 -1.48 -10.46
C LEU A 31 -20.47 -2.83 -9.76
N SER A 32 -21.69 -3.10 -9.30
CA SER A 32 -22.03 -4.35 -8.64
C SER A 32 -21.99 -5.58 -9.57
N ASN A 33 -21.74 -6.75 -8.98
CA ASN A 33 -21.67 -8.04 -9.67
C ASN A 33 -20.60 -8.08 -10.78
N ASN A 34 -19.40 -7.56 -10.50
CA ASN A 34 -18.24 -7.74 -11.37
C ASN A 34 -17.23 -8.66 -10.68
N ARG A 35 -15.93 -8.56 -11.02
CA ARG A 35 -14.82 -9.26 -10.35
C ARG A 35 -13.74 -8.29 -9.92
N LEU A 36 -14.15 -7.07 -9.54
CA LEU A 36 -13.22 -6.01 -9.15
C LEU A 36 -12.47 -6.44 -7.89
N THR A 37 -11.14 -6.43 -7.94
CA THR A 37 -10.32 -6.68 -6.75
C THR A 37 -9.98 -5.39 -6.02
N SER A 38 -10.02 -4.24 -6.67
CA SER A 38 -9.70 -2.97 -6.04
C SER A 38 -10.57 -1.84 -6.58
N LEU A 39 -10.64 -0.76 -5.80
CA LEU A 39 -11.10 0.54 -6.27
C LEU A 39 -9.91 1.50 -6.26
N PRO A 40 -9.67 2.25 -7.34
CA PRO A 40 -8.58 3.20 -7.37
C PRO A 40 -8.87 4.38 -6.41
N LYS A 41 -7.81 4.93 -5.80
CA LYS A 41 -7.90 6.08 -4.88
C LYS A 41 -8.54 7.31 -5.53
N GLU A 42 -8.43 7.40 -6.85
CA GLU A 42 -9.02 8.42 -7.72
C GLU A 42 -10.56 8.44 -7.64
N ILE A 43 -11.20 7.43 -7.03
CA ILE A 43 -12.63 7.51 -6.67
C ILE A 43 -12.95 8.77 -5.86
N GLY A 44 -12.01 9.24 -5.03
CA GLY A 44 -12.15 10.49 -4.27
C GLY A 44 -12.17 11.78 -5.11
N GLU A 45 -11.84 11.70 -6.40
CA GLU A 45 -11.97 12.83 -7.31
C GLU A 45 -13.42 13.06 -7.76
N LEU A 46 -14.31 12.07 -7.59
CA LEU A 46 -15.72 12.15 -7.95
C LEU A 46 -16.54 12.95 -6.92
N ARG A 47 -16.21 14.22 -6.71
CA ARG A 47 -16.79 15.07 -5.63
C ARG A 47 -18.31 15.23 -5.66
N LYS A 48 -18.97 14.97 -6.79
CA LYS A 48 -20.43 15.02 -6.97
C LYS A 48 -21.11 13.66 -6.83
N LEU A 49 -20.37 12.61 -6.49
CA LEU A 49 -20.91 11.25 -6.40
C LEU A 49 -21.86 11.14 -5.20
N ARG A 50 -23.08 10.67 -5.46
CA ARG A 50 -24.16 10.51 -4.46
C ARG A 50 -24.49 9.05 -4.21
N TYR A 51 -24.38 8.22 -5.24
CA TYR A 51 -24.71 6.80 -5.20
C TYR A 51 -23.53 5.98 -5.71
N LEU A 52 -22.99 5.13 -4.84
CA LEU A 52 -21.92 4.19 -5.16
C LEU A 52 -22.39 2.77 -4.84
N ASP A 53 -22.38 1.89 -5.84
CA ASP A 53 -22.68 0.47 -5.63
C ASP A 53 -21.53 -0.36 -6.18
N VAL A 54 -20.76 -1.00 -5.29
CA VAL A 54 -19.65 -1.90 -5.63
C VAL A 54 -19.87 -3.28 -4.99
N GLY A 55 -21.10 -3.59 -4.60
CA GLY A 55 -21.42 -4.85 -3.94
C GLY A 55 -21.21 -6.07 -4.86
N SER A 56 -20.97 -7.23 -4.26
CA SER A 56 -20.76 -8.49 -5.00
C SER A 56 -19.56 -8.39 -5.96
N ASN A 57 -18.40 -8.06 -5.41
CA ASN A 57 -17.10 -8.03 -6.09
C ASN A 57 -16.05 -8.78 -5.22
N ASP A 58 -14.78 -8.71 -5.57
CA ASP A 58 -13.67 -9.34 -4.84
C ASP A 58 -12.77 -8.26 -4.17
N ILE A 59 -13.36 -7.12 -3.77
CA ILE A 59 -12.61 -5.97 -3.26
C ILE A 59 -12.00 -6.30 -1.90
N MET A 60 -10.68 -6.19 -1.77
CA MET A 60 -9.99 -6.42 -0.49
C MET A 60 -9.91 -5.18 0.38
N TYR A 61 -9.87 -3.98 -0.20
CA TYR A 61 -9.74 -2.74 0.57
C TYR A 61 -10.64 -1.65 0.04
N ILE A 62 -11.33 -0.98 0.95
CA ILE A 62 -12.03 0.26 0.67
C ILE A 62 -10.99 1.39 0.69
N PRO A 63 -10.82 2.19 -0.38
CA PRO A 63 -9.87 3.28 -0.39
C PRO A 63 -10.30 4.38 0.58
N GLU A 64 -9.35 4.86 1.40
CA GLU A 64 -9.54 5.93 2.37
C GLU A 64 -10.06 7.24 1.74
N GLN A 65 -9.84 7.43 0.44
CA GLN A 65 -10.31 8.59 -0.33
C GLN A 65 -11.83 8.67 -0.42
N ILE A 66 -12.58 7.64 -0.03
CA ILE A 66 -14.04 7.73 0.12
C ILE A 66 -14.46 8.82 1.11
N ARG A 67 -13.63 9.14 2.11
CA ARG A 67 -13.88 10.24 3.06
C ARG A 67 -14.05 11.60 2.37
N THR A 68 -13.49 11.75 1.17
CA THR A 68 -13.50 12.99 0.40
C THR A 68 -14.80 13.21 -0.40
N LEU A 69 -15.67 12.20 -0.44
CA LEU A 69 -16.96 12.20 -1.14
C LEU A 69 -18.06 12.77 -0.25
N HIS A 70 -18.04 14.08 -0.02
CA HIS A 70 -18.96 14.76 0.90
C HIS A 70 -20.43 14.73 0.45
N GLU A 71 -20.70 14.57 -0.86
CA GLU A 71 -22.06 14.41 -1.41
C GLU A 71 -22.59 12.96 -1.38
N LEU A 72 -21.80 11.98 -0.89
CA LEU A 72 -22.21 10.58 -0.90
C LEU A 72 -23.38 10.36 0.07
N GLN A 73 -24.48 9.84 -0.47
CA GLN A 73 -25.72 9.58 0.27
C GLN A 73 -25.94 8.10 0.51
N TYR A 74 -25.47 7.26 -0.41
CA TYR A 74 -25.61 5.81 -0.33
C TYR A 74 -24.35 5.14 -0.88
N ALA A 75 -23.83 4.18 -0.12
CA ALA A 75 -22.77 3.30 -0.59
C ALA A 75 -23.08 1.83 -0.27
N ASN A 76 -22.88 0.96 -1.24
CA ASN A 76 -22.98 -0.48 -1.05
C ASN A 76 -21.61 -1.15 -1.24
N PHE A 77 -21.05 -1.61 -0.13
CA PHE A 77 -19.77 -2.31 -0.04
C PHE A 77 -19.93 -3.81 0.28
N LEU A 78 -21.15 -4.31 0.41
CA LEU A 78 -21.39 -5.68 0.87
C LEU A 78 -20.92 -6.72 -0.15
N ASP A 79 -20.77 -7.97 0.32
CA ASP A 79 -20.36 -9.11 -0.51
C ASP A 79 -19.05 -8.87 -1.26
N ASN A 80 -18.02 -8.50 -0.50
CA ASN A 80 -16.64 -8.35 -0.94
C ASN A 80 -15.71 -9.09 0.02
N ASP A 81 -14.42 -9.19 -0.32
CA ASP A 81 -13.45 -10.04 0.37
C ASP A 81 -12.41 -9.23 1.18
N TYR A 82 -12.90 -8.41 2.12
CA TYR A 82 -12.09 -7.39 2.78
C TYR A 82 -10.94 -7.93 3.62
N GLY A 83 -9.72 -7.45 3.35
CA GLY A 83 -8.57 -7.58 4.23
C GLY A 83 -8.69 -6.62 5.40
N CYS A 84 -8.90 -7.16 6.60
CA CYS A 84 -8.94 -6.37 7.82
C CYS A 84 -7.55 -6.33 8.45
N ASP A 85 -6.69 -5.49 7.88
CA ASP A 85 -5.34 -5.21 8.35
C ASP A 85 -5.12 -3.69 8.42
N CYS A 86 -3.86 -3.26 8.51
CA CYS A 86 -3.53 -1.84 8.63
C CYS A 86 -3.97 -0.98 7.43
N HIS A 87 -4.22 -1.55 6.25
CA HIS A 87 -4.76 -0.80 5.09
C HIS A 87 -6.20 -0.33 5.31
N MET A 88 -6.94 -0.98 6.19
CA MET A 88 -8.33 -0.62 6.54
C MET A 88 -8.44 0.09 7.89
N TYR A 89 -7.31 0.27 8.59
CA TYR A 89 -7.26 0.88 9.92
C TYR A 89 -7.80 2.31 9.96
N TRP A 90 -7.69 3.05 8.85
CA TRP A 90 -8.22 4.41 8.70
C TRP A 90 -9.73 4.53 9.01
N ILE A 91 -10.49 3.43 8.89
CA ILE A 91 -11.92 3.40 9.25
C ILE A 91 -12.14 3.83 10.70
N LEU A 92 -11.25 3.45 11.62
CA LEU A 92 -11.38 3.82 13.03
C LEU A 92 -11.22 5.34 13.22
N SER A 93 -10.19 5.94 12.60
CA SER A 93 -10.01 7.39 12.60
C SER A 93 -11.24 8.11 12.04
N TRP A 94 -11.82 7.58 10.96
CA TRP A 94 -13.00 8.20 10.36
C TRP A 94 -14.24 8.10 11.26
N ILE A 95 -14.43 6.98 11.96
CA ILE A 95 -15.49 6.84 12.95
C ILE A 95 -15.32 7.88 14.06
N ASP A 96 -14.10 8.06 14.59
CA ASP A 96 -13.81 9.01 15.66
C ASP A 96 -14.03 10.47 15.22
N GLU A 97 -13.60 10.82 14.00
CA GLU A 97 -13.85 12.13 13.38
C GLU A 97 -15.36 12.45 13.31
N LEU A 98 -16.17 11.49 12.87
CA LEU A 98 -17.62 11.69 12.74
C LEU A 98 -18.36 11.69 14.09
N GLN A 99 -17.81 10.99 15.10
CA GLN A 99 -18.30 11.10 16.47
C GLN A 99 -18.14 12.53 17.00
N ALA A 100 -17.01 13.18 16.72
CA ALA A 100 -16.78 14.57 17.14
C ALA A 100 -17.79 15.56 16.51
N GLU A 101 -18.32 15.24 15.33
CA GLU A 101 -19.32 16.04 14.62
C GLU A 101 -20.78 15.69 15.01
N ASN A 102 -21.01 14.80 15.98
CA ASN A 102 -22.33 14.20 16.30
C ASN A 102 -23.01 13.54 15.09
N ASN A 103 -22.21 13.00 14.16
CA ASN A 103 -22.69 12.43 12.91
C ASN A 103 -22.44 10.91 12.82
N THR A 104 -22.23 10.24 13.94
CA THR A 104 -21.84 8.82 14.02
C THR A 104 -22.81 7.92 13.26
N GLN A 105 -24.12 8.15 13.36
CA GLN A 105 -25.10 7.30 12.67
C GLN A 105 -24.91 7.33 11.14
N LYS A 106 -24.41 8.45 10.59
CA LYS A 106 -24.21 8.62 9.15
C LYS A 106 -23.21 7.63 8.57
N ILE A 107 -22.10 7.30 9.25
CA ILE A 107 -21.14 6.32 8.71
C ILE A 107 -21.65 4.89 8.83
N TYR A 108 -22.30 4.57 9.95
CA TYR A 108 -22.90 3.26 10.16
C TYR A 108 -23.95 2.98 9.07
N ASP A 109 -24.74 3.97 8.70
CA ASP A 109 -25.74 3.87 7.64
C ASP A 109 -25.10 3.92 6.23
N LEU A 110 -24.13 4.81 6.00
CA LEU A 110 -23.50 5.02 4.70
C LEU A 110 -22.71 3.80 4.23
N LEU A 111 -21.90 3.21 5.12
CA LEU A 111 -21.09 2.03 4.79
C LEU A 111 -21.76 0.71 5.17
N ARG A 112 -22.91 0.77 5.88
CA ARG A 112 -23.57 -0.40 6.47
C ARG A 112 -22.60 -1.21 7.34
N LEU A 113 -21.91 -0.53 8.26
CA LEU A 113 -20.84 -1.13 9.09
C LEU A 113 -21.31 -2.32 9.92
N SER A 114 -22.60 -2.41 10.26
CA SER A 114 -23.20 -3.55 10.95
C SER A 114 -23.27 -4.84 10.10
N GLU A 115 -23.12 -4.71 8.78
CA GLU A 115 -23.20 -5.81 7.82
C GLU A 115 -21.86 -6.09 7.15
N LEU A 116 -21.00 -5.07 7.07
CA LEU A 116 -19.66 -5.18 6.52
C LEU A 116 -18.81 -6.16 7.34
N LYS A 117 -18.10 -7.05 6.66
CA LYS A 117 -17.31 -8.12 7.30
C LYS A 117 -15.92 -8.25 6.70
N CYS A 118 -15.01 -8.75 7.51
CA CYS A 118 -13.70 -9.20 7.07
C CYS A 118 -13.79 -10.49 6.23
N ARG A 119 -12.73 -10.79 5.47
CA ARG A 119 -12.48 -12.09 4.85
C ARG A 119 -12.61 -13.19 5.91
N ASN A 120 -13.44 -14.20 5.64
CA ASN A 120 -13.78 -15.29 6.56
C ASN A 120 -14.41 -14.85 7.90
N GLY A 121 -14.88 -13.61 7.96
CA GLY A 121 -15.49 -12.98 9.13
C GLY A 121 -17.01 -13.17 9.22
N TYR A 122 -17.60 -12.55 10.23
CA TYR A 122 -19.05 -12.45 10.42
C TYR A 122 -19.54 -11.02 10.16
N PRO A 123 -20.78 -10.82 9.67
CA PRO A 123 -21.35 -9.48 9.47
C PRO A 123 -21.16 -8.58 10.70
N GLY A 124 -20.58 -7.39 10.48
CA GLY A 124 -20.34 -6.39 11.52
C GLY A 124 -19.03 -6.55 12.30
N ASP A 125 -18.16 -7.49 11.93
CA ASP A 125 -16.91 -7.74 12.65
C ASP A 125 -15.78 -6.76 12.31
N ILE A 126 -15.87 -6.01 11.22
CA ILE A 126 -14.77 -5.17 10.71
C ILE A 126 -14.26 -4.18 11.76
N VAL A 127 -15.16 -3.43 12.41
CA VAL A 127 -14.76 -2.44 13.42
C VAL A 127 -14.08 -3.13 14.60
N ARG A 128 -14.65 -4.25 15.06
CA ARG A 128 -14.10 -5.01 16.18
C ARG A 128 -12.73 -5.58 15.86
N VAL A 129 -12.54 -6.14 14.67
CA VAL A 129 -11.25 -6.69 14.23
C VAL A 129 -10.21 -5.57 14.18
N LEU A 130 -10.51 -4.47 13.48
CA LEU A 130 -9.59 -3.35 13.34
C LEU A 130 -9.19 -2.74 14.69
N GLN A 131 -10.11 -2.66 15.66
CA GLN A 131 -9.81 -2.15 17.01
C GLN A 131 -8.78 -2.98 17.78
N HIS A 132 -8.61 -4.26 17.43
CA HIS A 132 -7.64 -5.16 18.06
C HIS A 132 -6.33 -5.26 17.29
N ILE A 133 -6.15 -4.50 16.20
CA ILE A 133 -4.91 -4.46 15.44
C ILE A 133 -4.08 -3.26 15.89
N SER A 134 -2.81 -3.50 16.22
CA SER A 134 -1.88 -2.45 16.64
C SER A 134 -1.08 -1.92 15.45
N CYS A 135 -1.66 -1.04 14.65
CA CYS A 135 -0.97 -0.41 13.51
C CYS A 135 -0.17 0.83 13.96
N PHE A 136 1.10 0.92 13.58
CA PHE A 136 1.94 2.07 13.90
C PHE A 136 3.02 2.30 12.85
N LYS A 137 3.38 3.58 12.69
CA LYS A 137 4.44 4.02 11.76
C LYS A 137 5.80 3.46 12.19
N PRO A 138 6.79 3.45 11.29
CA PRO A 138 8.09 2.92 11.64
C PRO A 138 8.76 3.77 12.72
N GLU A 139 9.52 3.13 13.60
CA GLU A 139 10.30 3.79 14.64
C GLU A 139 11.73 3.25 14.64
N LEU A 140 12.71 4.15 14.74
CA LEU A 140 14.12 3.78 14.75
C LEU A 140 14.48 3.16 16.11
N LEU A 141 14.94 1.91 16.09
CA LEU A 141 15.47 1.24 17.27
C LEU A 141 16.98 1.47 17.40
N GLN A 142 17.70 1.34 16.29
CA GLN A 142 19.16 1.44 16.26
C GLN A 142 19.64 1.86 14.88
N ALA A 143 20.65 2.72 14.83
CA ALA A 143 21.42 3.04 13.63
C ALA A 143 22.91 2.99 13.95
N SER A 144 23.75 2.74 12.95
CA SER A 144 25.20 2.84 13.09
C SER A 144 25.65 4.26 13.42
N ASP A 145 26.60 4.40 14.33
CA ASP A 145 27.20 5.69 14.64
C ASP A 145 28.04 6.23 13.48
N SER A 146 28.08 7.55 13.34
CA SER A 146 28.94 8.23 12.37
C SER A 146 30.42 8.04 12.74
N ARG A 147 31.19 7.38 11.88
CA ARG A 147 32.62 7.10 12.14
C ARG A 147 33.45 7.05 10.87
N MET A 148 34.74 7.34 11.03
CA MET A 148 35.71 7.20 9.95
C MET A 148 36.04 5.73 9.70
N HIS A 149 35.98 5.34 8.43
CA HIS A 149 36.38 4.02 7.96
C HIS A 149 37.73 4.07 7.23
N LEU A 150 38.51 3.00 7.34
CA LEU A 150 39.79 2.89 6.65
C LEU A 150 39.56 2.73 5.14
N LEU A 151 40.36 3.41 4.32
CA LEU A 151 40.30 3.20 2.87
C LEU A 151 40.68 1.76 2.52
N LYS A 152 40.02 1.22 1.49
CA LYS A 152 40.15 -0.18 1.04
C LYS A 152 39.68 -1.23 2.06
N SER A 153 39.00 -0.84 3.13
CA SER A 153 38.29 -1.78 4.01
C SER A 153 36.83 -1.92 3.61
N ASP A 154 36.15 -2.89 4.22
CA ASP A 154 34.69 -3.00 4.16
C ASP A 154 34.06 -2.30 5.37
N ALA A 155 32.83 -1.82 5.22
CA ALA A 155 31.98 -1.33 6.30
C ALA A 155 30.57 -1.89 6.16
N VAL A 156 29.89 -2.07 7.28
CA VAL A 156 28.46 -2.37 7.32
C VAL A 156 27.78 -1.23 8.05
N LEU A 157 26.75 -0.67 7.42
CA LEU A 157 25.84 0.30 8.00
C LEU A 157 24.55 -0.40 8.34
N GLU A 158 24.17 -0.28 9.60
CA GLU A 158 23.00 -0.91 10.19
C GLU A 158 21.93 0.15 10.44
N CYS A 159 20.70 -0.18 10.06
CA CYS A 159 19.51 0.55 10.49
C CYS A 159 18.43 -0.47 10.83
N VAL A 160 17.96 -0.41 12.07
CA VAL A 160 16.94 -1.29 12.62
C VAL A 160 15.73 -0.45 12.95
N PHE A 161 14.63 -0.74 12.27
CA PHE A 161 13.34 -0.11 12.52
C PHE A 161 12.34 -1.17 13.01
N THR A 162 11.44 -0.74 13.88
CA THR A 162 10.20 -1.46 14.18
C THR A 162 9.05 -0.79 13.45
N GLY A 163 7.93 -1.48 13.25
CA GLY A 163 6.74 -0.95 12.60
C GLY A 163 5.69 -2.06 12.43
N ASN A 164 4.41 -1.67 12.39
CA ASN A 164 3.35 -2.59 12.00
C ASN A 164 2.41 -1.90 10.99
N PRO A 165 2.39 -2.34 9.71
CA PRO A 165 3.13 -3.48 9.14
C PRO A 165 4.65 -3.29 9.13
N PRO A 166 5.44 -4.38 9.00
CA PRO A 166 6.89 -4.29 8.86
C PRO A 166 7.27 -3.33 7.74
N PRO A 167 8.18 -2.37 7.98
CA PRO A 167 8.52 -1.37 6.98
C PRO A 167 9.46 -1.91 5.91
N ASP A 168 9.35 -1.35 4.71
CA ASP A 168 10.40 -1.41 3.71
C ASP A 168 11.55 -0.49 4.13
N ILE A 169 12.78 -0.96 3.93
CA ILE A 169 14.00 -0.21 4.19
C ILE A 169 14.58 0.30 2.89
N ILE A 170 14.87 1.60 2.81
CA ILE A 170 15.43 2.24 1.63
C ILE A 170 16.70 2.99 2.03
N TRP A 171 17.81 2.70 1.36
CA TRP A 171 19.07 3.42 1.52
C TRP A 171 19.25 4.44 0.41
N ILE A 172 19.70 5.63 0.78
CA ILE A 172 20.19 6.67 -0.14
C ILE A 172 21.67 6.87 0.13
N THR A 173 22.50 6.61 -0.89
CA THR A 173 23.96 6.79 -0.79
C THR A 173 24.36 8.25 -1.05
N PRO A 174 25.58 8.68 -0.68
CA PRO A 174 26.09 10.01 -1.03
C PRO A 174 26.12 10.33 -2.54
N LYS A 175 26.02 9.30 -3.39
CA LYS A 175 25.94 9.40 -4.84
C LYS A 175 24.50 9.48 -5.36
N ASN A 176 23.52 9.58 -4.47
CA ASN A 176 22.08 9.50 -4.75
C ASN A 176 21.63 8.17 -5.36
N GLU A 177 22.32 7.07 -5.05
CA GLU A 177 21.84 5.73 -5.40
C GLU A 177 20.79 5.30 -4.39
N ILE A 178 19.70 4.69 -4.87
CA ILE A 178 18.57 4.25 -4.05
C ILE A 178 18.53 2.72 -4.05
N LEU A 179 18.66 2.12 -2.86
CA LEU A 179 18.61 0.67 -2.66
C LEU A 179 17.43 0.31 -1.76
N ARG A 180 16.51 -0.55 -2.21
CA ARG A 180 15.31 -0.94 -1.46
C ARG A 180 15.36 -2.39 -1.02
N HIS A 181 15.04 -2.63 0.24
CA HIS A 181 14.85 -3.94 0.85
C HIS A 181 13.42 -4.04 1.40
N SER A 182 12.70 -5.09 1.03
CA SER A 182 11.38 -5.41 1.57
C SER A 182 11.46 -6.66 2.45
N GLN A 183 10.87 -6.59 3.65
CA GLN A 183 10.86 -7.69 4.61
C GLN A 183 9.80 -8.76 4.29
N GLU A 184 8.83 -8.46 3.43
CA GLU A 184 7.81 -9.42 3.00
C GLU A 184 8.35 -10.30 1.87
N GLN A 185 8.80 -11.52 2.20
CA GLN A 185 9.24 -12.52 1.21
C GLN A 185 8.12 -12.98 0.24
N ASP A 186 6.85 -12.70 0.55
CA ASP A 186 5.70 -13.00 -0.32
C ASP A 186 5.42 -11.95 -1.42
N GLN A 187 6.18 -10.84 -1.46
CA GLN A 187 6.13 -9.85 -2.55
C GLN A 187 7.33 -9.90 -3.51
N LYS A 188 8.23 -10.87 -3.34
CA LYS A 188 9.23 -11.18 -4.38
C LYS A 188 8.54 -11.91 -5.54
N SER A 189 8.60 -11.29 -6.72
CA SER A 189 8.08 -11.73 -8.03
C SER A 189 6.60 -11.46 -8.30
N LEU A 190 6.31 -10.58 -9.27
CA LEU A 190 5.26 -10.75 -10.29
C LEU A 190 5.30 -9.64 -11.39
N LEU A 191 6.49 -9.42 -11.97
CA LEU A 191 6.75 -8.87 -13.31
C LEU A 191 8.07 -9.57 -13.73
N PHE A 192 8.38 -10.11 -14.90
CA PHE A 192 7.76 -10.28 -16.21
C PHE A 192 7.94 -11.75 -16.64
N ASP A 193 6.91 -12.39 -17.19
CA ASP A 193 7.12 -13.45 -18.18
C ASP A 193 6.03 -13.29 -19.23
N SER A 194 6.44 -12.71 -20.36
CA SER A 194 5.77 -12.91 -21.64
C SER A 194 6.19 -14.28 -22.15
N ASP A 195 5.30 -15.27 -22.05
CA ASP A 195 4.88 -16.15 -23.16
C ASP A 195 4.28 -17.48 -22.65
N ASP A 196 3.15 -17.83 -23.26
CA ASP A 196 2.49 -19.14 -23.45
C ASP A 196 1.94 -20.01 -22.29
N ASP A 197 0.60 -19.99 -22.23
CA ASP A 197 -0.35 -21.13 -22.31
C ASP A 197 -0.04 -22.43 -21.54
N SER A 198 -0.81 -22.70 -20.47
CA SER A 198 -1.55 -23.97 -20.19
C SER A 198 -1.97 -24.10 -18.71
N GLY A 199 -3.28 -24.19 -18.46
CA GLY A 199 -3.89 -25.07 -17.45
C GLY A 199 -3.65 -24.85 -15.93
N GLY A 200 -4.67 -24.31 -15.26
CA GLY A 200 -5.19 -24.80 -13.97
C GLY A 200 -4.41 -24.55 -12.67
N GLY A 201 -4.99 -23.76 -11.77
CA GLY A 201 -4.63 -23.74 -10.34
C GLY A 201 -4.88 -22.40 -9.66
N GLY A 202 -5.83 -22.38 -8.72
CA GLY A 202 -6.20 -21.18 -7.95
C GLY A 202 -5.11 -20.76 -6.97
N GLY A 203 -5.05 -19.45 -6.72
CA GLY A 203 -4.18 -18.83 -5.72
C GLY A 203 -4.15 -17.32 -5.90
N SER A 204 -4.88 -16.61 -5.03
CA SER A 204 -4.95 -15.15 -4.97
C SER A 204 -3.55 -14.53 -4.92
N ARG A 205 -3.15 -13.88 -6.01
CA ARG A 205 -2.04 -12.93 -6.05
C ARG A 205 -2.36 -11.85 -7.07
N LYS A 206 -2.32 -10.58 -6.61
CA LYS A 206 -1.90 -9.36 -7.32
C LYS A 206 -2.60 -8.13 -6.69
N TYR A 207 -1.92 -7.51 -5.73
CA TYR A 207 -2.11 -6.10 -5.40
C TYR A 207 -0.83 -5.35 -5.77
N GLN A 208 -0.94 -4.49 -6.78
CA GLN A 208 0.00 -3.41 -7.03
C GLN A 208 -0.75 -2.27 -7.70
N GLN A 209 -1.11 -1.26 -6.91
CA GLN A 209 -1.46 0.12 -7.25
C GLN A 209 -1.74 0.80 -5.88
N ALA A 210 -1.07 1.85 -5.40
CA ALA A 210 -0.10 2.73 -6.02
C ALA A 210 0.69 3.50 -4.94
N VAL A 211 2.02 3.38 -4.96
CA VAL A 211 2.92 4.51 -4.71
C VAL A 211 3.86 4.57 -5.90
N GLU A 212 3.51 5.40 -6.86
CA GLU A 212 4.39 5.77 -7.96
C GLU A 212 5.47 6.71 -7.40
N PHE A 213 6.53 6.14 -6.86
CA PHE A 213 7.87 6.68 -7.08
C PHE A 213 8.46 5.83 -8.19
N GLN A 214 8.80 6.45 -9.32
CA GLN A 214 9.71 5.82 -10.28
C GLN A 214 10.95 5.38 -9.49
N MET A 215 11.21 4.08 -9.36
CA MET A 215 12.56 3.51 -9.30
C MET A 215 12.59 1.98 -9.17
N LEU A 216 13.31 1.36 -10.11
CA LEU A 216 13.94 0.04 -10.15
C LEU A 216 13.49 -0.98 -9.08
N THR A 217 12.45 -1.75 -9.40
CA THR A 217 12.23 -3.05 -8.75
C THR A 217 13.19 -4.07 -9.35
N MET A 218 13.98 -4.74 -8.51
CA MET A 218 14.87 -5.83 -8.92
C MET A 218 14.02 -7.02 -9.38
N ASP A 219 13.98 -7.26 -10.69
CA ASP A 219 13.77 -8.61 -11.21
C ASP A 219 14.93 -9.52 -10.76
N ASN A 220 14.67 -10.82 -10.75
CA ASN A 220 15.62 -11.89 -10.46
C ASN A 220 17.06 -11.57 -10.91
N VAL A 221 17.94 -11.34 -9.93
CA VAL A 221 19.37 -11.26 -10.17
C VAL A 221 20.11 -12.12 -9.17
N THR A 222 20.11 -13.43 -9.43
CA THR A 222 21.38 -14.15 -9.43
C THR A 222 22.17 -13.66 -10.65
N GLY A 223 23.00 -12.61 -10.48
CA GLY A 223 23.91 -12.13 -11.54
C GLY A 223 23.94 -10.62 -11.78
N ASP A 224 24.73 -9.90 -10.99
CA ASP A 224 25.48 -8.74 -11.52
C ASP A 224 24.67 -7.45 -11.85
N GLY A 225 23.92 -6.95 -10.87
CA GLY A 225 23.48 -5.54 -10.83
C GLY A 225 24.55 -4.68 -10.15
N LEU A 226 25.53 -4.23 -10.93
CA LEU A 226 26.78 -3.58 -10.54
C LEU A 226 26.60 -2.19 -9.87
N HIS A 227 26.18 -2.11 -8.60
CA HIS A 227 26.60 -0.98 -7.77
C HIS A 227 28.05 -1.24 -7.34
N GLU A 228 29.01 -0.65 -8.05
CA GLU A 228 30.45 -0.82 -7.78
C GLU A 228 30.74 -0.52 -6.30
N GLY A 229 30.95 -1.58 -5.51
CA GLY A 229 31.38 -1.50 -4.12
C GLY A 229 30.27 -1.39 -3.08
N ILE A 230 28.98 -1.60 -3.39
CA ILE A 230 27.91 -1.59 -2.36
C ILE A 230 26.97 -2.79 -2.55
N THR A 231 26.60 -3.45 -1.45
CA THR A 231 25.72 -4.61 -1.39
C THR A 231 24.63 -4.41 -0.33
N LEU A 232 23.37 -4.62 -0.70
CA LEU A 232 22.25 -4.65 0.26
C LEU A 232 22.06 -6.07 0.79
N LEU A 233 22.13 -6.24 2.11
CA LEU A 233 22.03 -7.54 2.77
C LEU A 233 20.56 -7.96 2.97
N GLU A 234 20.31 -9.26 3.18
CA GLU A 234 18.96 -9.82 3.39
C GLU A 234 18.27 -9.34 4.66
N ASN A 235 19.02 -8.76 5.60
CA ASN A 235 18.50 -8.14 6.81
C ASN A 235 18.26 -6.63 6.65
N GLY A 236 18.41 -6.08 5.44
CA GLY A 236 18.24 -4.65 5.13
C GLY A 236 19.46 -3.78 5.42
N PHE A 237 20.59 -4.35 5.87
CA PHE A 237 21.81 -3.59 6.13
C PHE A 237 22.60 -3.32 4.85
N LEU A 238 23.35 -2.23 4.84
CA LEU A 238 24.15 -1.82 3.69
C LEU A 238 25.61 -2.17 3.93
N ARG A 239 26.19 -2.99 3.06
CA ARG A 239 27.62 -3.30 3.07
C ARG A 239 28.34 -2.53 1.98
N ILE A 240 29.34 -1.75 2.37
CA ILE A 240 30.23 -1.03 1.45
C ILE A 240 31.54 -1.80 1.39
N HIS A 241 31.99 -2.12 0.19
CA HIS A 241 33.20 -2.87 -0.09
C HIS A 241 34.31 -1.95 -0.60
N ASN A 242 35.56 -2.22 -0.19
CA ASN A 242 36.75 -1.54 -0.71
C ASN A 242 36.61 0.00 -0.72
N ILE A 243 36.29 0.58 0.44
CA ILE A 243 35.89 1.99 0.59
C ILE A 243 36.89 2.95 -0.06
N SER A 244 36.37 3.85 -0.88
CA SER A 244 37.08 4.93 -1.54
C SER A 244 36.67 6.30 -1.00
N ARG A 245 37.43 7.35 -1.36
CA ARG A 245 37.06 8.74 -1.00
C ARG A 245 35.73 9.19 -1.59
N ARG A 246 35.27 8.54 -2.67
CA ARG A 246 33.98 8.86 -3.33
C ARG A 246 32.78 8.33 -2.56
N ASP A 247 33.00 7.40 -1.64
CA ASP A 247 31.96 6.78 -0.82
C ASP A 247 31.77 7.54 0.51
N SER A 248 32.57 8.59 0.74
CA SER A 248 32.42 9.45 1.91
C SER A 248 31.27 10.44 1.71
N GLY A 249 30.37 10.49 2.68
CA GLY A 249 29.26 11.41 2.69
C GLY A 249 28.14 10.90 3.59
N LEU A 250 26.97 11.53 3.46
CA LEU A 250 25.79 11.15 4.20
C LEU A 250 25.12 9.94 3.55
N TYR A 251 24.94 8.87 4.32
CA TYR A 251 24.04 7.77 4.02
C TYR A 251 22.77 7.98 4.82
N THR A 252 21.62 7.93 4.16
CA THR A 252 20.33 8.02 4.86
C THR A 252 19.58 6.71 4.66
N CYS A 253 19.12 6.11 5.77
CA CYS A 253 18.21 4.99 5.74
C CYS A 253 16.80 5.47 6.07
N TYR A 254 15.85 5.12 5.22
CA TYR A 254 14.43 5.39 5.35
C TYR A 254 13.70 4.09 5.65
N ALA A 255 12.77 4.13 6.58
CA ALA A 255 11.79 3.09 6.78
C ALA A 255 10.41 3.63 6.41
N ILE A 256 9.66 2.87 5.61
CA ILE A 256 8.31 3.26 5.18
C ILE A 256 7.34 2.09 5.32
N ASN A 257 6.18 2.36 5.88
CA ASN A 257 5.01 1.50 5.80
C ASN A 257 3.77 2.36 5.50
N ILE A 258 2.60 1.74 5.39
CA ILE A 258 1.35 2.46 5.11
C ILE A 258 0.91 3.40 6.25
N MET A 259 1.46 3.23 7.46
CA MET A 259 1.16 4.08 8.61
C MET A 259 2.07 5.32 8.67
N GLY A 260 3.18 5.34 7.91
CA GLY A 260 4.06 6.50 7.82
C GLY A 260 5.51 6.14 7.51
N ASN A 261 6.43 7.03 7.88
CA ASN A 261 7.86 6.86 7.65
C ASN A 261 8.69 7.25 8.87
N ALA A 262 9.94 6.80 8.87
CA ALA A 262 11.01 7.23 9.77
C ALA A 262 12.35 7.21 9.04
N THR A 263 13.32 7.96 9.55
CA THR A 263 14.61 8.15 8.90
C THR A 263 15.73 8.14 9.92
N ALA A 264 16.91 7.66 9.51
CA ALA A 264 18.14 7.88 10.24
C ALA A 264 19.28 8.25 9.28
N ASP A 265 20.11 9.18 9.74
CA ASP A 265 21.23 9.74 9.00
C ASP A 265 22.54 9.22 9.59
N ILE A 266 23.41 8.68 8.74
CA ILE A 266 24.71 8.10 9.11
C ILE A 266 25.79 8.74 8.25
N ARG A 267 26.81 9.36 8.88
CA ARG A 267 27.86 10.13 8.20
C ARG A 267 29.25 9.50 8.31
#